data_AF-A0A6P3Y0G6-F1
#
_entry.id   AF-A0A6P3Y0G6-F1
#
_cell.length_a   1.000
_cell.length_b   1.000
_cell.length_c   1.000
_cell.angle_alpha   90.00
_cell.angle_beta   90.00
_cell.angle_gamma   90.00
#
_symmetry.space_group_name_H-M   'P 1'
#
loop_
_entity.id
_entity.type
_entity.pdbx_description
1 polymer ?
#
loop_
_entity_poly.entity_id
_entity_poly.type
_entity_poly.pdbx_seq_one_letter_code
_entity_poly.pdbx_strand_id
1 'polypeptide(L)' 'MKKLLFAFVALLAVTTIVTAMPEGNPRSPPVVGADKCTWGPSYWCQNLQTAQECQAVKHCTEKHWT' A
#
# COMPACT_ATOMS: atom_id res chain seq x y z
N MET A 1 12.63 -0.59 -35.22
CA MET A 1 13.07 0.55 -34.39
C MET A 1 11.90 1.36 -33.84
N LYS A 2 11.02 1.96 -34.67
CA LYS A 2 9.82 2.70 -34.18
C LYS A 2 8.81 1.86 -33.37
N LYS A 3 8.65 0.58 -33.72
CA LYS A 3 7.78 -0.37 -33.00
C LYS A 3 8.20 -0.58 -31.53
N LEU A 4 9.51 -0.67 -31.30
CA LEU A 4 10.08 -0.77 -29.95
C LEU A 4 9.87 0.55 -29.19
N LEU A 5 10.07 1.68 -29.86
CA LEU A 5 9.90 3.00 -29.26
C LEU A 5 8.44 3.26 -28.84
N PHE A 6 7.47 2.84 -29.64
CA PHE A 6 6.05 2.89 -29.27
C PHE A 6 5.70 1.97 -28.08
N ALA A 7 6.28 0.76 -28.04
CA ALA A 7 6.09 -0.16 -26.91
C ALA A 7 6.68 0.39 -25.61
N PHE A 8 7.86 0.99 -25.65
CA PHE A 8 8.48 1.63 -24.49
C PHE A 8 7.66 2.83 -23.99
N VAL A 9 7.15 3.68 -24.90
CA VAL A 9 6.28 4.82 -24.52
C VAL A 9 4.99 4.33 -23.86
N ALA A 10 4.38 3.25 -24.37
CA ALA A 10 3.18 2.67 -23.77
C ALA A 10 3.45 2.11 -22.37
N LEU A 11 4.58 1.42 -22.16
CA LEU A 11 4.97 0.89 -20.85
C LEU A 11 5.18 2.01 -19.81
N LEU A 12 5.86 3.10 -20.20
CA LEU A 12 6.08 4.25 -19.32
C LEU A 12 4.77 4.97 -18.95
N ALA A 13 3.82 5.08 -19.89
CA ALA A 13 2.51 5.67 -19.62
C ALA A 13 1.71 4.83 -18.59
N VAL A 14 1.71 3.50 -18.72
CA VAL A 14 0.99 2.60 -17.81
C VAL A 14 1.52 2.70 -16.37
N THR A 15 2.83 2.86 -16.19
CA THR A 15 3.41 3.04 -14.85
C THR A 15 3.02 4.35 -14.15
N THR A 16 2.72 5.42 -14.91
CA THR A 16 2.29 6.69 -14.31
C THR A 16 0.82 6.72 -13.90
N ILE A 17 -0.03 5.87 -14.48
CA ILE A 17 -1.48 5.85 -14.20
C ILE A 17 -1.78 5.12 -12.87
N VAL A 18 -0.97 4.13 -12.49
CA VAL A 18 -1.18 3.32 -11.28
C VAL A 18 -0.83 4.05 -9.98
N THR A 19 -0.06 5.14 -10.00
CA THR A 19 0.37 5.85 -8.78
C THR A 19 -0.57 6.99 -8.35
N ALA A 20 -1.71 7.20 -9.01
CA ALA A 20 -2.51 8.43 -8.83
C ALA A 20 -3.96 8.25 -8.37
N MET A 21 -4.40 7.08 -7.90
CA MET A 21 -5.79 6.91 -7.43
C MET A 21 -5.89 6.53 -5.95
N PRO A 22 -6.04 7.50 -5.04
CA PRO A 22 -6.81 7.28 -3.83
C PRO A 22 -8.30 7.22 -4.22
N GLU A 23 -8.94 6.07 -4.02
CA GLU A 23 -10.38 5.95 -4.08
C GLU A 23 -10.99 6.70 -2.89
N GLY A 24 -11.19 8.01 -3.01
CA GLY A 24 -11.73 8.83 -1.95
C GLY A 24 -12.41 10.08 -2.51
N ASN A 25 -13.68 10.27 -2.15
CA ASN A 25 -14.35 11.55 -2.32
C ASN A 25 -13.62 12.60 -1.45
N PRO A 26 -12.97 13.63 -2.04
CA PRO A 26 -12.14 14.59 -1.29
C PRO A 26 -12.95 15.52 -0.39
N ARG A 27 -14.28 15.35 -0.33
CA ARG A 27 -15.20 16.15 0.49
C ARG A 27 -15.62 15.47 1.81
N SER A 28 -15.24 14.22 2.03
CA SER A 28 -15.50 13.50 3.27
C SER A 28 -14.21 13.40 4.08
N PRO A 29 -14.21 13.79 5.37
CA PRO A 29 -13.06 13.56 6.24
C PRO A 29 -12.68 12.07 6.21
N PRO A 30 -11.38 11.73 6.19
CA PRO A 30 -10.95 10.36 6.36
C PRO A 30 -11.56 9.78 7.64
N VAL A 31 -12.25 8.65 7.52
CA VAL A 31 -12.83 7.96 8.68
C VAL A 31 -11.69 7.28 9.43
N VAL A 32 -11.40 7.76 10.63
CA VAL A 32 -10.37 7.17 11.50
C VAL A 32 -10.76 5.73 11.81
N GLY A 33 -9.84 4.79 11.65
CA GLY A 33 -10.07 3.38 11.92
C GLY A 33 -10.80 2.60 10.82
N ALA A 34 -11.09 3.22 9.66
CA ALA A 34 -11.60 2.48 8.50
C ALA A 34 -10.56 1.48 7.95
N ASP A 35 -9.28 1.83 8.05
CA ASP A 35 -8.19 0.91 7.77
C ASP A 35 -7.72 0.25 9.08
N LYS A 36 -7.79 -1.08 9.11
CA LYS A 36 -7.34 -1.93 10.22
C LYS A 36 -5.86 -1.71 10.57
N CYS A 37 -5.04 -1.32 9.61
CA CYS A 37 -3.63 -1.03 9.82
C CYS A 37 -3.42 0.24 10.67
N THR A 38 -4.44 1.09 10.79
CA THR A 38 -4.45 2.26 11.69
C THR A 38 -4.85 1.95 13.13
N TRP A 39 -5.29 0.72 13.43
CA TRP A 39 -5.68 0.32 14.79
C TRP A 39 -4.49 0.16 15.74
N GLY A 40 -3.28 0.03 15.19
CA GLY A 40 -2.04 -0.03 15.95
C GLY A 40 -1.48 -1.44 16.14
N PRO A 41 -0.30 -1.56 16.78
CA PRO A 41 0.51 -2.80 16.82
C PRO A 41 -0.24 -4.00 17.39
N SER A 42 -1.21 -3.77 18.28
CA SER A 42 -2.06 -4.83 18.82
C SER A 42 -2.82 -5.60 17.74
N TYR A 43 -3.14 -4.98 16.61
CA TYR A 43 -3.75 -5.65 15.45
C TYR A 43 -2.68 -6.23 14.50
N TRP A 44 -1.80 -5.38 13.97
CA TRP A 44 -0.89 -5.78 12.91
C TRP A 44 0.32 -6.59 13.40
N CYS A 45 0.61 -6.64 14.70
CA CYS A 45 1.59 -7.59 15.25
C CYS A 45 0.93 -8.76 16.00
N GLN A 46 -0.37 -8.99 15.81
CA GLN A 46 -1.06 -10.13 16.39
C GLN A 46 -0.52 -11.46 15.83
N ASN A 47 -0.25 -11.52 14.53
CA ASN A 47 0.34 -12.68 13.86
C ASN A 47 1.00 -12.26 12.54
N LEU A 48 1.67 -13.19 11.86
CA LEU A 48 2.38 -12.92 10.60
C LEU A 48 1.44 -12.47 9.49
N GLN A 49 0.20 -12.98 9.45
CA GLN A 49 -0.77 -12.64 8.41
C GLN A 49 -1.20 -11.17 8.50
N THR A 50 -1.58 -10.70 9.70
CA THR A 50 -1.96 -9.28 9.89
C THR A 50 -0.76 -8.35 9.73
N ALA A 51 0.44 -8.82 10.07
CA ALA A 51 1.68 -8.07 9.85
C ALA A 51 2.01 -7.93 8.35
N GLN A 52 1.75 -8.95 7.54
CA GLN A 52 1.93 -8.90 6.09
C GLN A 52 0.90 -7.99 5.44
N GLU A 53 -0.36 -8.10 5.85
CA GLU A 53 -1.46 -7.27 5.37
C GLU A 53 -1.16 -5.77 5.56
N CYS A 54 -0.58 -5.41 6.71
CA CYS A 54 -0.21 -4.02 7.02
C CYS A 54 1.24 -3.67 6.67
N GLN A 55 1.96 -4.52 5.93
CA GLN A 55 3.37 -4.35 5.56
C GLN A 55 4.30 -4.02 6.74
N ALA A 56 3.95 -4.53 7.92
CA ALA A 56 4.58 -4.19 9.18
C ALA A 56 5.39 -5.35 9.80
N VAL A 57 5.60 -6.43 9.04
CA VAL A 57 6.38 -7.62 9.45
C VAL A 57 7.72 -7.22 10.05
N LYS A 58 8.48 -6.33 9.40
CA LYS A 58 9.79 -5.87 9.91
C LYS A 58 9.68 -5.25 11.30
N HIS A 59 8.69 -4.39 11.52
CA HIS A 59 8.47 -3.76 12.82
C HIS A 59 8.12 -4.81 13.88
N CYS A 60 7.22 -5.74 13.57
CA CYS A 60 6.83 -6.78 14.51
C CYS A 60 8.01 -7.70 14.86
N THR A 61 8.82 -8.08 13.87
CA THR A 61 10.00 -8.92 14.08
C THR A 61 11.06 -8.23 14.94
N GLU A 62 11.26 -6.91 14.80
CA GLU A 62 12.31 -6.17 15.53
C GLU A 62 11.87 -5.63 16.90
N LYS A 63 10.56 -5.43 17.12
CA LYS A 63 10.02 -4.71 18.29
C LYS A 63 9.00 -5.49 19.11
N HIS A 64 8.42 -6.57 18.59
CA HIS A 64 7.34 -7.30 19.27
C HIS A 64 7.61 -8.79 19.46
N TRP A 65 8.19 -9.47 18.47
CA TRP A 65 8.42 -10.92 18.51
C TRP A 65 9.87 -11.30 18.79
N THR A 66 10.74 -10.33 19.03
CA THR A 66 12.15 -10.57 19.42
C THR A 66 12.26 -11.07 20.85
#